data_AF-A0A2H0M0L6-F1
#
_entry.id   AF-A0A2H0M0L6-F1
#
_cell.length_a   1.000
_cell.length_b   1.000
_cell.length_c   1.000
_cell.angle_alpha   90.00
_cell.angle_beta   90.00
_cell.angle_gamma   90.00
#
_symmetry.space_group_name_H-M   'P 1'
#
loop_
_entity.id
_entity.type
_entity.pdbx_description
1 polymer ?
#
loop_
_entity_poly.entity_id
_entity_poly.type
_entity_poly.pdbx_seq_one_letter_code
_entity_poly.pdbx_strand_id
1 'polypeptide(L)'
;MKKKFKVIILILAVLFVIFITANILLGVYAPRIVEQQIQQNLKLKASLKKISLSPPFTITLENLEIGNLASIKKISLSPNLIALLFGKIVIHGLNIIDPVINLMQSADGTLNLPVLDPQGKPPEIYLTSLRVQNAKVVFTDKKIIPEGFQVIVNKLNIKVAKVSLPLTSLATNFDISAQLLNSSGKAFGNIAFDGWLDYPAKDMDAKLEVKNMDIANLAPYYGNFISKKKIASAMLNLDSVFKAKNNALNILTDFNLSKIIYEKTDELEKLEEPPALNLVSNALDLFTDADGNLSLQFQIDTQLDNPALSREKILKMILKAAAKNLSRQSPEQLVDKVNNIIEKYKDVGKELKNIFKNKGN
;
A
#
# COMPACT_ATOMS: atom_id res chain seq x y z
N MET A 1 -36.81 -50.37 -6.82
CA MET A 1 -35.71 -49.59 -6.21
C MET A 1 -34.30 -50.05 -6.62
N LYS A 2 -33.97 -51.35 -6.63
CA LYS A 2 -32.60 -51.85 -6.92
C LYS A 2 -31.99 -51.44 -8.28
N LYS A 3 -32.79 -51.32 -9.36
CA LYS A 3 -32.28 -50.97 -10.72
C LYS A 3 -31.82 -49.51 -10.85
N LYS A 4 -32.59 -48.55 -10.30
CA LYS A 4 -32.22 -47.13 -10.29
C LYS A 4 -30.95 -46.88 -9.47
N PHE A 5 -30.79 -47.58 -8.35
CA PHE A 5 -29.59 -47.51 -7.52
C PHE A 5 -28.33 -48.01 -8.24
N LYS A 6 -28.41 -49.13 -8.98
CA LYS A 6 -27.29 -49.62 -9.81
C LYS A 6 -26.88 -48.62 -10.90
N VAL A 7 -27.84 -47.97 -11.55
CA VAL A 7 -27.56 -46.94 -12.57
C VAL A 7 -26.85 -45.73 -11.96
N ILE A 8 -27.29 -45.27 -10.78
CA ILE A 8 -26.63 -44.16 -10.07
C ILE A 8 -25.19 -44.53 -9.70
N ILE A 9 -24.96 -45.74 -9.17
CA ILE A 9 -23.60 -46.21 -8.85
C ILE A 9 -22.72 -46.25 -10.11
N LEU A 10 -23.24 -46.73 -11.23
CA LEU A 10 -22.49 -46.78 -12.49
C LEU A 10 -22.12 -45.37 -12.96
N ILE A 11 -23.05 -44.41 -12.90
CA ILE A 11 -22.79 -43.00 -13.25
C ILE A 11 -21.71 -42.42 -12.34
N LEU A 12 -21.80 -42.63 -11.02
CA LEU A 12 -20.81 -42.14 -10.07
C LEU A 12 -19.43 -42.77 -10.31
N ALA A 13 -19.37 -44.08 -10.61
CA ALA A 13 -18.12 -44.75 -10.93
C ALA A 13 -17.48 -44.20 -12.22
N VAL A 14 -18.27 -43.95 -13.25
CA VAL A 14 -17.79 -43.33 -14.50
C VAL A 14 -17.28 -41.92 -14.25
N LEU A 15 -18.04 -41.09 -13.52
CA LEU A 15 -17.61 -39.73 -13.15
C LEU A 15 -16.32 -39.74 -12.32
N PHE A 16 -16.18 -40.72 -11.42
CA PHE A 16 -14.97 -40.89 -10.62
C PHE A 16 -13.75 -41.25 -11.48
N VAL A 17 -13.89 -42.17 -12.44
CA VAL A 17 -12.82 -42.51 -13.39
C VAL A 17 -12.44 -41.29 -14.23
N ILE A 18 -13.43 -40.57 -14.78
CA ILE A 18 -13.20 -39.34 -15.55
C ILE A 18 -12.44 -38.32 -14.70
N PHE A 19 -12.82 -38.13 -13.44
CA PHE A 19 -12.16 -37.19 -12.54
C PHE A 19 -10.69 -37.58 -12.28
N ILE A 20 -10.42 -38.86 -12.03
CA ILE A 20 -9.04 -39.35 -11.84
C ILE A 20 -8.21 -39.14 -13.11
N THR A 21 -8.73 -39.53 -14.27
CA THR A 21 -8.03 -39.35 -15.55
C THR A 21 -7.74 -37.87 -15.82
N ALA A 22 -8.74 -36.99 -15.61
CA ALA A 22 -8.55 -35.54 -15.76
C ALA A 22 -7.49 -34.98 -14.81
N ASN A 23 -7.45 -35.46 -13.56
CA ASN A 23 -6.44 -35.05 -12.57
C ASN A 23 -5.02 -35.43 -13.01
N ILE A 24 -4.84 -36.66 -13.50
CA ILE A 24 -3.55 -37.15 -14.02
C ILE A 24 -3.12 -36.32 -15.24
N LEU A 25 -4.01 -36.12 -16.22
CA LEU A 25 -3.70 -35.34 -17.42
C LEU A 25 -3.36 -33.88 -17.08
N LEU A 26 -4.12 -33.24 -16.18
CA LEU A 26 -3.82 -31.89 -15.70
C LEU A 26 -2.45 -31.84 -15.03
N GLY A 27 -2.13 -32.78 -14.15
CA GLY A 27 -0.84 -32.81 -13.46
C GLY A 27 0.37 -32.93 -14.39
N VAL A 28 0.23 -33.64 -15.52
CA VAL A 28 1.33 -33.90 -16.47
C VAL A 28 1.48 -32.78 -17.50
N TYR A 29 0.37 -32.31 -18.09
CA TYR A 29 0.43 -31.43 -19.25
C TYR A 29 0.19 -29.95 -18.92
N ALA A 30 -0.64 -29.65 -17.92
CA ALA A 30 -1.03 -28.28 -17.64
C ALA A 30 0.12 -27.38 -17.14
N PRO A 31 1.11 -27.85 -16.34
CA PRO A 31 2.21 -26.99 -15.91
C PRO A 31 2.95 -26.34 -17.09
N ARG A 32 3.31 -27.13 -18.10
CA ARG A 32 4.01 -26.63 -19.30
C ARG A 32 3.19 -25.61 -20.09
N ILE A 33 1.89 -25.82 -20.20
CA ILE A 33 0.98 -24.89 -20.90
C ILE A 33 0.92 -23.57 -20.15
N VAL A 34 0.75 -23.61 -18.82
CA VAL A 34 0.71 -22.41 -17.99
C VAL A 34 2.04 -21.65 -18.03
N GLU A 35 3.16 -22.35 -17.91
CA GLU A 35 4.50 -21.77 -18.03
C GLU A 35 4.70 -21.08 -19.39
N GLN A 36 4.35 -21.75 -20.49
CA GLN A 36 4.45 -21.18 -21.85
C GLN A 36 3.55 -19.95 -22.02
N GLN A 37 2.33 -19.99 -21.53
CA GLN A 37 1.42 -18.83 -21.59
C GLN A 37 1.95 -17.65 -20.79
N ILE A 38 2.48 -17.87 -19.59
CA ILE A 38 3.09 -16.79 -18.78
C ILE A 38 4.32 -16.25 -19.48
N GLN A 39 5.18 -17.12 -20.03
CA GLN A 39 6.39 -16.71 -20.76
C GLN A 39 6.05 -15.88 -22.02
N GLN A 40 5.04 -16.29 -22.78
CA GLN A 40 4.61 -15.57 -23.98
C GLN A 40 4.03 -14.20 -23.64
N ASN A 41 3.17 -14.11 -22.62
CA ASN A 41 2.47 -12.87 -22.27
C ASN A 41 3.33 -11.89 -21.47
N LEU A 42 4.20 -12.38 -20.57
CA LEU A 42 5.01 -11.52 -19.70
C LEU A 42 6.45 -11.37 -20.17
N LYS A 43 6.90 -12.17 -21.15
CA LYS A 43 8.30 -12.23 -21.60
C LYS A 43 9.29 -12.54 -20.46
N LEU A 44 8.82 -13.22 -19.43
CA LEU A 44 9.60 -13.64 -18.26
C LEU A 44 9.57 -15.16 -18.14
N LYS A 45 10.70 -15.77 -17.79
CA LYS A 45 10.75 -17.21 -17.50
C LYS A 45 9.79 -17.54 -16.36
N ALA A 46 8.95 -18.55 -16.56
CA ALA A 46 8.04 -19.05 -15.54
C ALA A 46 8.34 -20.54 -15.27
N SER A 47 8.19 -20.96 -14.02
CA SER A 47 8.19 -22.37 -13.62
C SER A 47 7.06 -22.66 -12.64
N LEU A 48 6.46 -23.84 -12.76
CA LEU A 48 5.31 -24.25 -11.95
C LEU A 48 5.50 -25.70 -11.52
N LYS A 49 5.60 -25.92 -10.21
CA LYS A 49 5.90 -27.25 -9.69
C LYS A 49 4.77 -28.26 -9.92
N LYS A 50 3.53 -27.84 -9.69
CA LYS A 50 2.39 -28.76 -9.71
C LYS A 50 1.08 -28.03 -10.03
N ILE A 51 0.24 -28.70 -10.81
CA ILE A 51 -1.18 -28.39 -10.95
C ILE A 51 -1.97 -29.60 -10.47
N SER A 52 -3.05 -29.36 -9.74
CA SER A 52 -3.96 -30.42 -9.29
C SER A 52 -5.41 -29.97 -9.33
N LEU A 53 -6.30 -30.95 -9.45
CA LEU A 53 -7.74 -30.77 -9.36
C LEU A 53 -8.25 -31.38 -8.05
N SER A 54 -9.09 -30.65 -7.32
CA SER A 54 -9.72 -31.14 -6.07
C SER A 54 -11.25 -31.07 -6.16
N PRO A 55 -12.00 -31.97 -5.51
CA PRO A 55 -13.45 -31.88 -5.44
C PRO A 55 -13.94 -30.58 -4.75
N PRO A 56 -15.09 -29.98 -5.14
CA PRO A 56 -15.91 -30.38 -6.28
C PRO A 56 -15.22 -30.10 -7.61
N PHE A 57 -14.64 -28.92 -7.84
CA PHE A 57 -13.80 -28.60 -9.01
C PHE A 57 -12.92 -27.39 -8.69
N THR A 58 -11.87 -27.59 -7.92
CA THR A 58 -10.89 -26.52 -7.61
C THR A 58 -9.57 -26.85 -8.26
N ILE A 59 -9.10 -25.97 -9.13
CA ILE A 59 -7.77 -26.07 -9.74
C ILE A 59 -6.79 -25.37 -8.79
N THR A 60 -5.72 -26.07 -8.42
CA THR A 60 -4.66 -25.55 -7.55
C THR A 60 -3.33 -25.61 -8.27
N LEU A 61 -2.66 -24.46 -8.37
CA LEU A 61 -1.28 -24.30 -8.80
C LEU A 61 -0.41 -24.16 -7.55
N GLU A 62 0.70 -24.89 -7.49
CA GLU A 62 1.64 -24.84 -6.36
C GLU A 62 3.04 -24.45 -6.82
N ASN A 63 3.66 -23.52 -6.11
CA ASN A 63 5.01 -22.98 -6.35
C ASN A 63 5.18 -22.50 -7.79
N LEU A 64 4.46 -21.41 -8.12
CA LEU A 64 4.63 -20.66 -9.35
C LEU A 64 5.73 -19.62 -9.16
N GLU A 65 6.76 -19.66 -9.99
CA GLU A 65 7.81 -18.66 -10.07
C GLU A 65 7.71 -17.92 -11.40
N ILE A 66 7.87 -16.59 -11.38
CA ILE A 66 7.85 -15.71 -12.54
C ILE A 66 9.10 -14.83 -12.49
N GLY A 67 10.19 -15.35 -13.08
CA GLY A 67 11.49 -14.71 -13.11
C GLY A 67 11.95 -14.26 -11.71
N ASN A 68 12.41 -13.02 -11.61
CA ASN A 68 12.68 -12.35 -10.34
C ASN A 68 11.49 -11.50 -9.85
N LEU A 69 10.38 -11.47 -10.59
CA LEU A 69 9.24 -10.60 -10.33
C LEU A 69 8.35 -11.15 -9.22
N ALA A 70 8.00 -12.44 -9.29
CA ALA A 70 7.06 -13.02 -8.34
C ALA A 70 7.31 -14.50 -8.05
N SER A 71 7.10 -14.89 -6.78
CA SER A 71 7.00 -16.28 -6.32
C SER A 71 5.67 -16.44 -5.62
N ILE A 72 4.91 -17.50 -5.95
CA ILE A 72 3.58 -17.73 -5.40
C ILE A 72 3.48 -19.19 -4.96
N LYS A 73 3.35 -19.38 -3.65
CA LYS A 73 3.27 -20.73 -3.07
C LYS A 73 2.05 -21.50 -3.52
N LYS A 74 0.87 -20.85 -3.53
CA LYS A 74 -0.37 -21.52 -3.92
C LYS A 74 -1.38 -20.55 -4.54
N ILE A 75 -1.93 -20.95 -5.67
CA ILE A 75 -3.10 -20.31 -6.30
C ILE A 75 -4.19 -21.35 -6.40
N SER A 76 -5.38 -21.06 -5.90
CA SER A 76 -6.56 -21.93 -6.03
C SER A 76 -7.70 -21.17 -6.68
N LEU A 77 -8.26 -21.72 -7.74
CA LEU A 77 -9.38 -21.15 -8.47
C LEU A 77 -10.52 -22.18 -8.62
N SER A 78 -11.75 -21.73 -8.41
CA SER A 78 -12.95 -22.59 -8.47
C SER A 78 -13.90 -22.09 -9.56
N PRO A 79 -13.84 -22.65 -10.78
CA PRO A 79 -14.73 -22.27 -11.87
C PRO A 79 -16.16 -22.77 -11.62
N ASN A 80 -17.14 -22.06 -12.17
CA ASN A 80 -18.52 -22.51 -12.24
C ASN A 80 -18.69 -23.41 -13.47
N LEU A 81 -18.78 -24.72 -13.25
CA LEU A 81 -18.93 -25.68 -14.36
C LEU A 81 -20.20 -25.47 -15.17
N ILE A 82 -21.32 -25.12 -14.52
CA ILE A 82 -22.59 -24.90 -15.21
C ILE A 82 -22.46 -23.70 -16.14
N ALA A 83 -21.88 -22.59 -15.65
CA ALA A 83 -21.63 -21.43 -16.49
C ALA A 83 -20.70 -21.75 -17.66
N LEU A 84 -19.66 -22.56 -17.42
CA LEU A 84 -18.70 -22.99 -18.44
C LEU A 84 -19.37 -23.81 -19.55
N LEU A 85 -20.32 -24.70 -19.20
CA LEU A 85 -21.12 -25.46 -20.18
C LEU A 85 -21.96 -24.55 -21.08
N PHE A 86 -22.34 -23.36 -20.61
CA PHE A 86 -23.06 -22.34 -21.38
C PHE A 86 -22.12 -21.27 -21.97
N GLY A 87 -20.81 -21.55 -22.06
CA GLY A 87 -19.82 -20.67 -22.68
C GLY A 87 -19.42 -19.45 -21.84
N LYS A 88 -19.79 -19.39 -20.57
CA LYS A 88 -19.45 -18.28 -19.65
C LYS A 88 -18.33 -18.68 -18.71
N ILE A 89 -17.30 -17.84 -18.58
CA ILE A 89 -16.20 -18.06 -17.63
C ILE A 89 -16.55 -17.34 -16.33
N VAL A 90 -17.04 -18.09 -15.34
CA VAL A 90 -17.32 -17.57 -13.99
C VAL A 90 -16.40 -18.27 -12.99
N ILE A 91 -15.62 -17.50 -12.24
CA ILE A 91 -14.72 -17.95 -11.19
C ILE A 91 -15.32 -17.52 -9.86
N HIS A 92 -15.75 -18.48 -9.03
CA HIS A 92 -16.36 -18.18 -7.74
C HIS A 92 -15.35 -17.61 -6.73
N GLY A 93 -14.11 -18.10 -6.79
CA GLY A 93 -13.06 -17.66 -5.89
C GLY A 93 -11.70 -17.87 -6.50
N LEU A 94 -10.87 -16.83 -6.43
CA LEU A 94 -9.44 -16.87 -6.68
C LEU A 94 -8.72 -16.61 -5.36
N ASN A 95 -8.01 -17.62 -4.85
CA ASN A 95 -7.23 -17.52 -3.62
C ASN A 95 -5.75 -17.59 -3.96
N ILE A 96 -4.97 -16.62 -3.50
CA ILE A 96 -3.53 -16.52 -3.69
C ILE A 96 -2.89 -16.49 -2.30
N ILE A 97 -2.02 -17.45 -2.01
CA ILE A 97 -1.45 -17.65 -0.68
C ILE A 97 0.06 -17.51 -0.74
N ASP A 98 0.60 -16.74 0.20
CA ASP A 98 2.01 -16.42 0.36
C ASP A 98 2.69 -15.93 -0.95
N PRO A 99 2.10 -14.99 -1.73
CA PRO A 99 2.81 -14.43 -2.88
C PRO A 99 3.89 -13.45 -2.42
N VAL A 100 5.07 -13.54 -3.03
CA VAL A 100 6.17 -12.60 -2.89
C VAL A 100 6.34 -11.88 -4.21
N ILE A 101 6.26 -10.55 -4.22
CA ILE A 101 6.40 -9.70 -5.41
C ILE A 101 7.57 -8.75 -5.21
N ASN A 102 8.48 -8.69 -6.18
CA ASN A 102 9.62 -7.77 -6.18
C ASN A 102 9.39 -6.66 -7.23
N LEU A 103 9.09 -5.47 -6.73
CA LEU A 103 8.93 -4.27 -7.53
C LEU A 103 10.20 -3.42 -7.42
N MET A 104 10.73 -2.99 -8.55
CA MET A 104 11.91 -2.14 -8.64
C MET A 104 11.61 -0.96 -9.55
N GLN A 105 11.77 0.25 -9.00
CA GLN A 105 11.84 1.47 -9.78
C GLN A 105 13.31 1.77 -10.11
N SER A 106 13.62 1.83 -11.40
CA SER A 106 14.94 2.19 -11.92
C SER A 106 15.23 3.68 -11.73
N ALA A 107 16.48 4.10 -11.93
CA ALA A 107 16.91 5.50 -11.78
C ALA A 107 16.17 6.46 -12.74
N ASP A 108 15.76 5.97 -13.91
CA ASP A 108 14.93 6.69 -14.89
C ASP A 108 13.44 6.76 -14.51
N GLY A 109 13.05 6.12 -13.40
CA GLY A 109 11.68 6.05 -12.92
C GLY A 109 10.84 4.92 -13.51
N THR A 110 11.39 4.09 -14.40
CA THR A 110 10.69 2.92 -14.96
C THR A 110 10.51 1.82 -13.91
N LEU A 111 9.36 1.16 -13.90
CA LEU A 111 9.12 -0.01 -13.05
C LEU A 111 9.48 -1.30 -13.81
N ASN A 112 10.00 -2.30 -13.10
CA ASN A 112 10.25 -3.66 -13.62
C ASN A 112 8.95 -4.47 -13.86
N LEU A 113 7.90 -3.82 -14.35
CA LEU A 113 6.63 -4.46 -14.70
C LEU A 113 6.69 -4.99 -16.14
N PRO A 114 6.16 -6.19 -16.40
CA PRO A 114 6.09 -6.72 -17.75
C PRO A 114 5.14 -5.86 -18.59
N VAL A 115 5.54 -5.57 -19.82
CA VAL A 115 4.66 -4.90 -20.79
C VAL A 115 3.69 -5.93 -21.33
N LEU A 116 2.41 -5.75 -21.01
CA LEU A 116 1.33 -6.58 -21.53
C LEU A 116 1.03 -6.15 -22.97
N ASP A 117 1.05 -7.09 -23.91
CA ASP A 117 0.58 -6.88 -25.27
C ASP A 117 -0.77 -7.60 -25.44
N PRO A 118 -1.91 -6.90 -25.22
CA PRO A 118 -3.22 -7.52 -25.32
C PRO A 118 -3.56 -7.83 -26.78
N GLN A 119 -3.29 -9.06 -27.19
CA GLN A 119 -3.71 -9.58 -28.49
C GLN A 119 -5.18 -10.03 -28.42
N GLY A 120 -6.09 -9.29 -29.08
CA GLY A 120 -7.51 -9.64 -29.24
C GLY A 120 -8.46 -9.10 -28.15
N LYS A 121 -9.76 -9.38 -28.29
CA LYS A 121 -10.79 -8.99 -27.31
C LYS A 121 -10.66 -9.88 -26.07
N PRO A 122 -10.51 -9.33 -24.85
CA PRO A 122 -10.40 -10.14 -23.65
C PRO A 122 -11.69 -10.95 -23.42
N PRO A 123 -11.59 -12.20 -22.95
CA PRO A 123 -12.77 -12.98 -22.60
C PRO A 123 -13.52 -12.32 -21.43
N GLU A 124 -14.85 -12.42 -21.44
CA GLU A 124 -15.67 -12.02 -20.31
C GLU A 124 -15.46 -13.01 -19.16
N ILE A 125 -14.90 -12.52 -18.05
CA ILE A 125 -14.59 -13.30 -16.86
C ILE A 125 -15.31 -12.66 -15.66
N TYR A 126 -16.15 -13.43 -14.99
CA TYR A 126 -16.82 -12.99 -13.77
C TYR A 126 -16.09 -13.55 -12.55
N LEU A 127 -15.53 -12.69 -11.71
CA LEU A 127 -14.79 -13.08 -10.51
C LEU A 127 -15.58 -12.74 -9.25
N THR A 128 -16.25 -13.73 -8.67
CA THR A 128 -17.10 -13.47 -7.50
C THR A 128 -16.29 -13.06 -6.26
N SER A 129 -15.09 -13.62 -6.07
CA SER A 129 -14.20 -13.22 -4.98
C SER A 129 -12.72 -13.40 -5.32
N LEU A 130 -11.90 -12.47 -4.84
CA LEU A 130 -10.45 -12.53 -4.81
C LEU A 130 -10.01 -12.51 -3.34
N ARG A 131 -9.10 -13.40 -2.97
CA ARG A 131 -8.42 -13.36 -1.68
C ARG A 131 -6.92 -13.52 -1.90
N VAL A 132 -6.16 -12.59 -1.36
CA VAL A 132 -4.71 -12.67 -1.24
C VAL A 132 -4.38 -12.77 0.24
N GLN A 133 -3.59 -13.76 0.62
CA GLN A 133 -3.25 -14.03 2.02
C GLN A 133 -1.73 -14.01 2.20
N ASN A 134 -1.28 -13.29 3.24
CA ASN A 134 0.12 -13.20 3.63
C ASN A 134 1.08 -12.79 2.49
N ALA A 135 0.65 -11.87 1.63
CA ALA A 135 1.50 -11.36 0.58
C ALA A 135 2.68 -10.56 1.16
N LYS A 136 3.81 -10.63 0.45
CA LYS A 136 4.99 -9.81 0.68
C LYS A 136 5.31 -9.06 -0.61
N VAL A 137 5.32 -7.73 -0.56
CA VAL A 137 5.78 -6.89 -1.66
C VAL A 137 7.07 -6.21 -1.22
N VAL A 138 8.15 -6.46 -1.94
CA VAL A 138 9.44 -5.77 -1.75
C VAL A 138 9.51 -4.69 -2.82
N PHE A 139 9.43 -3.43 -2.41
CA PHE A 139 9.60 -2.29 -3.31
C PHE A 139 11.00 -1.71 -3.14
N THR A 140 11.73 -1.58 -4.24
CA THR A 140 13.09 -1.01 -4.28
C THR A 140 13.12 0.18 -5.23
N ASP A 141 13.44 1.35 -4.70
CA ASP A 141 13.44 2.62 -5.42
C ASP A 141 14.87 3.11 -5.64
N LYS A 142 15.36 2.98 -6.88
CA LYS A 142 16.67 3.48 -7.30
C LYS A 142 16.64 4.92 -7.80
N LYS A 143 15.45 5.52 -7.94
CA LYS A 143 15.29 6.91 -8.36
C LYS A 143 15.61 7.86 -7.22
N ILE A 144 15.25 7.49 -5.98
CA ILE A 144 15.51 8.31 -4.81
C ILE A 144 16.92 8.07 -4.23
N ILE A 145 17.36 6.81 -4.17
CA ILE A 145 18.70 6.42 -3.71
C ILE A 145 19.31 5.46 -4.73
N PRO A 146 20.44 5.76 -5.38
CA PRO A 146 21.03 4.91 -6.43
C PRO A 146 21.26 3.45 -6.01
N GLU A 147 21.65 3.22 -4.75
CA GLU A 147 21.86 1.91 -4.14
C GLU A 147 20.56 1.10 -3.98
N GLY A 148 19.40 1.77 -4.02
CA GLY A 148 18.07 1.18 -3.88
C GLY A 148 17.50 1.38 -2.48
N PHE A 149 16.60 2.35 -2.33
CA PHE A 149 15.82 2.50 -1.12
C PHE A 149 14.73 1.42 -1.05
N GLN A 150 14.63 0.67 0.06
CA GLN A 150 13.71 -0.47 0.15
C GLN A 150 12.62 -0.30 1.22
N VAL A 151 11.38 -0.55 0.81
CA VAL A 151 10.21 -0.69 1.68
C VAL A 151 9.57 -2.05 1.43
N ILE A 152 9.26 -2.77 2.50
CA ILE A 152 8.64 -4.09 2.43
C ILE A 152 7.22 -3.98 2.98
N VAL A 153 6.23 -4.25 2.14
CA VAL A 153 4.85 -4.49 2.56
C VAL A 153 4.74 -5.97 2.91
N ASN A 154 4.62 -6.29 4.19
CA ASN A 154 4.55 -7.65 4.70
C ASN A 154 3.16 -7.96 5.25
N LYS A 155 2.82 -9.25 5.34
CA LYS A 155 1.51 -9.72 5.82
C LYS A 155 0.35 -9.00 5.12
N LEU A 156 0.49 -8.73 3.83
CA LEU A 156 -0.52 -8.07 3.02
C LEU A 156 -1.67 -9.06 2.77
N ASN A 157 -2.85 -8.74 3.30
CA ASN A 157 -4.08 -9.48 3.07
C ASN A 157 -5.02 -8.60 2.26
N ILE A 158 -5.62 -9.17 1.22
CA ILE A 158 -6.58 -8.50 0.36
C ILE A 158 -7.79 -9.42 0.24
N LYS A 159 -8.98 -8.88 0.45
CA LYS A 159 -10.25 -9.52 0.10
C LYS A 159 -11.00 -8.56 -0.81
N VAL A 160 -11.43 -9.05 -1.96
CA VAL A 160 -12.32 -8.31 -2.86
C VAL A 160 -13.50 -9.22 -3.20
N ALA A 161 -14.71 -8.70 -3.14
CA ALA A 161 -15.92 -9.41 -3.48
C ALA A 161 -16.70 -8.66 -4.56
N LYS A 162 -17.36 -9.44 -5.45
CA LYS A 162 -18.24 -8.95 -6.52
C LYS A 162 -17.49 -8.21 -7.65
N VAL A 163 -16.47 -8.83 -8.25
CA VAL A 163 -15.73 -8.25 -9.39
C VAL A 163 -16.24 -8.83 -10.70
N SER A 164 -16.54 -7.98 -11.69
CA SER A 164 -16.78 -8.42 -13.07
C SER A 164 -15.67 -7.91 -13.99
N LEU A 165 -15.25 -8.72 -14.96
CA LEU A 165 -14.38 -8.30 -16.07
C LEU A 165 -15.12 -8.59 -17.40
N PRO A 166 -15.41 -7.56 -18.23
CA PRO A 166 -15.10 -6.15 -18.03
C PRO A 166 -15.83 -5.55 -16.81
N LEU A 167 -15.28 -4.44 -16.30
CA LEU A 167 -15.85 -3.74 -15.15
C LEU A 167 -17.26 -3.27 -15.47
N THR A 168 -18.23 -3.68 -14.65
CA THR A 168 -19.63 -3.22 -14.72
C THR A 168 -19.95 -2.40 -13.47
N SER A 169 -20.99 -1.57 -13.53
CA SER A 169 -21.43 -0.79 -12.37
C SER A 169 -21.93 -1.74 -11.29
N LEU A 170 -21.07 -1.99 -10.30
CA LEU A 170 -21.30 -2.90 -9.21
C LEU A 170 -20.43 -2.47 -8.03
N ALA A 171 -21.07 -2.20 -6.89
CA ALA A 171 -20.38 -1.94 -5.63
C ALA A 171 -19.55 -3.16 -5.22
N THR A 172 -18.23 -3.03 -5.42
CA THR A 172 -17.23 -4.03 -5.13
C THR A 172 -16.67 -3.77 -3.74
N ASN A 173 -16.92 -4.69 -2.81
CA ASN A 173 -16.41 -4.57 -1.45
C ASN A 173 -14.95 -4.99 -1.41
N PHE A 174 -14.13 -4.27 -0.63
CA PHE A 174 -12.74 -4.62 -0.39
C PHE A 174 -12.34 -4.46 1.08
N ASP A 175 -11.34 -5.23 1.49
CA ASP A 175 -10.69 -5.21 2.80
C ASP A 175 -9.20 -5.51 2.55
N ILE A 176 -8.35 -4.56 2.91
CA ILE A 176 -6.90 -4.61 2.73
C ILE A 176 -6.24 -4.34 4.08
N SER A 177 -5.26 -5.16 4.46
CA SER A 177 -4.42 -4.89 5.64
C SER A 177 -2.98 -5.28 5.36
N ALA A 178 -2.03 -4.53 5.94
CA ALA A 178 -0.61 -4.78 5.77
C ALA A 178 0.24 -4.24 6.93
N GLN A 179 1.42 -4.81 7.10
CA GLN A 179 2.48 -4.33 7.97
C GLN A 179 3.65 -3.82 7.12
N LEU A 180 4.17 -2.63 7.41
CA LEU A 180 5.33 -2.08 6.74
C LEU A 180 6.62 -2.44 7.49
N LEU A 181 7.62 -2.93 6.77
CA LEU A 181 8.96 -3.18 7.27
C LEU A 181 9.98 -2.39 6.46
N ASN A 182 11.06 -1.97 7.11
CA ASN A 182 12.21 -1.38 6.43
C ASN A 182 13.13 -2.48 5.87
N SER A 183 14.25 -2.07 5.26
CA SER A 183 15.23 -2.99 4.65
C SER A 183 15.85 -4.00 5.61
N SER A 184 15.91 -3.71 6.92
CA SER A 184 16.38 -4.66 7.95
C SER A 184 15.29 -5.62 8.44
N GLY A 185 14.07 -5.51 7.92
CA GLY A 185 12.93 -6.33 8.31
C GLY A 185 12.24 -5.87 9.60
N LYS A 186 12.61 -4.70 10.15
CA LYS A 186 11.96 -4.13 11.33
C LYS A 186 10.64 -3.47 10.94
N ALA A 187 9.57 -3.81 11.66
CA ALA A 187 8.27 -3.19 11.45
C ALA A 187 8.28 -1.71 11.85
N PHE A 188 7.71 -0.87 10.99
CA PHE A 188 7.60 0.56 11.23
C PHE A 188 6.20 1.12 10.98
N GLY A 189 5.17 0.30 10.74
CA GLY A 189 3.79 0.80 10.63
C GLY A 189 2.80 -0.27 10.21
N ASN A 190 1.51 0.00 10.35
CA ASN A 190 0.44 -0.85 9.84
C ASN A 190 -0.56 0.00 9.04
N ILE A 191 -1.14 -0.59 8.01
CA ILE A 191 -2.15 0.02 7.15
C ILE A 191 -3.37 -0.90 7.08
N ALA A 192 -4.56 -0.33 7.18
CA ALA A 192 -5.83 -0.98 6.86
C ALA A 192 -6.63 -0.07 5.91
N PHE A 193 -7.25 -0.64 4.88
CA PHE A 193 -8.10 0.08 3.94
C PHE A 193 -9.28 -0.81 3.54
N ASP A 194 -10.49 -0.38 3.86
CA ASP A 194 -11.70 -1.14 3.62
C ASP A 194 -12.86 -0.25 3.17
N GLY A 195 -13.83 -0.84 2.48
CA GLY A 195 -14.98 -0.12 1.96
C GLY A 195 -15.58 -0.77 0.72
N TRP A 196 -16.26 0.04 -0.09
CA TRP A 196 -16.77 -0.37 -1.38
C TRP A 196 -16.48 0.67 -2.46
N LEU A 197 -16.30 0.19 -3.69
CA LEU A 197 -16.05 0.99 -4.88
C LEU A 197 -16.95 0.49 -6.02
N ASP A 198 -17.69 1.40 -6.64
CA ASP A 198 -18.27 1.20 -7.97
C ASP A 198 -17.47 2.07 -8.96
N TYR A 199 -16.53 1.44 -9.66
CA TYR A 199 -15.61 2.18 -10.54
C TYR A 199 -16.31 2.80 -11.76
N PRO A 200 -17.22 2.11 -12.49
CA PRO A 200 -17.97 2.73 -13.58
C PRO A 200 -18.91 3.87 -13.13
N ALA A 201 -19.62 3.73 -12.01
CA ALA A 201 -20.42 4.81 -11.45
C ALA A 201 -19.55 5.93 -10.84
N LYS A 202 -18.30 5.60 -10.51
CA LYS A 202 -17.32 6.45 -9.82
C LYS A 202 -17.81 6.86 -8.43
N ASP A 203 -18.42 5.90 -7.74
CA ASP A 203 -18.94 6.02 -6.39
C ASP A 203 -18.07 5.19 -5.42
N MET A 204 -17.87 5.69 -4.21
CA MET A 204 -17.03 5.03 -3.21
C MET A 204 -17.43 5.46 -1.80
N ASP A 205 -17.38 4.53 -0.84
CA ASP A 205 -17.31 4.83 0.59
C ASP A 205 -16.24 3.91 1.19
N ALA A 206 -15.16 4.49 1.72
CA ALA A 206 -14.02 3.74 2.22
C ALA A 206 -13.30 4.44 3.37
N LYS A 207 -12.64 3.66 4.21
CA LYS A 207 -11.82 4.14 5.33
C LYS A 207 -10.39 3.61 5.18
N LEU A 208 -9.42 4.52 5.24
CA LEU A 208 -8.00 4.22 5.41
C LEU A 208 -7.59 4.51 6.86
N GLU A 209 -6.85 3.58 7.44
CA GLU A 209 -6.24 3.73 8.75
C GLU A 209 -4.76 3.37 8.67
N VAL A 210 -3.92 4.27 9.17
CA VAL A 210 -2.48 4.07 9.36
C VAL A 210 -2.19 4.18 10.84
N LYS A 211 -1.56 3.16 11.42
CA LYS A 211 -1.26 3.11 12.85
C LYS A 211 0.23 2.94 13.12
N ASN A 212 0.72 3.72 14.07
CA ASN A 212 2.08 3.64 14.62
C ASN A 212 3.15 3.63 13.53
N MET A 213 3.00 4.50 12.52
CA MET A 213 3.97 4.58 11.43
C MET A 213 5.16 5.45 11.84
N ASP A 214 6.36 4.89 11.97
CA ASP A 214 7.57 5.68 12.15
C ASP A 214 8.00 6.28 10.82
N ILE A 215 7.63 7.55 10.61
CA ILE A 215 7.86 8.23 9.35
C ILE A 215 9.34 8.41 9.06
N ALA A 216 10.25 8.34 10.05
CA ALA A 216 11.69 8.44 9.78
C ALA A 216 12.18 7.37 8.78
N ASN A 217 11.50 6.21 8.70
CA ASN A 217 11.79 5.19 7.69
C ASN A 217 11.41 5.62 6.27
N LEU A 218 10.68 6.72 6.08
CA LEU A 218 10.29 7.30 4.79
C LEU A 218 11.00 8.64 4.51
N ALA A 219 12.06 8.96 5.26
CA ALA A 219 12.84 10.19 5.10
C ALA A 219 13.25 10.52 3.67
N PRO A 220 13.66 9.54 2.82
CA PRO A 220 14.01 9.83 1.44
C PRO A 220 12.86 10.43 0.60
N TYR A 221 11.60 10.18 0.98
CA TYR A 221 10.44 10.69 0.23
C TYR A 221 9.99 12.09 0.63
N TYR A 222 10.06 12.43 1.92
CA TYR A 222 9.66 13.75 2.37
C TYR A 222 10.84 14.72 2.45
N GLY A 223 12.07 14.25 2.65
CA GLY A 223 13.25 15.11 2.77
C GLY A 223 13.03 16.26 3.77
N ASN A 224 13.23 17.50 3.31
CA ASN A 224 13.02 18.69 4.14
C ASN A 224 11.56 19.21 4.10
N PHE A 225 10.62 18.45 3.53
CA PHE A 225 9.21 18.84 3.41
C PHE A 225 8.55 19.05 4.78
N ILE A 226 8.92 18.24 5.76
CA ILE A 226 8.29 18.22 7.07
C ILE A 226 9.14 19.00 8.09
N SER A 227 10.47 18.87 8.02
CA SER A 227 11.40 19.55 8.92
C SER A 227 12.76 19.73 8.26
N LYS A 228 13.44 20.85 8.53
CA LYS A 228 14.86 21.04 8.20
C LYS A 228 15.79 20.20 9.08
N LYS A 229 15.42 19.98 10.34
CA LYS A 229 16.14 19.08 11.24
C LYS A 229 15.81 17.64 10.86
N LYS A 230 16.84 16.79 10.82
CA LYS A 230 16.66 15.37 10.54
C LYS A 230 15.88 14.71 11.68
N ILE A 231 14.76 14.09 11.32
CA ILE A 231 13.89 13.37 12.25
C ILE A 231 14.48 11.97 12.44
N ALA A 232 14.89 11.64 13.67
CA ALA A 232 15.35 10.31 14.06
C ALA A 232 14.18 9.35 14.22
N SER A 233 13.03 9.82 14.71
CA SER A 233 11.78 9.06 14.81
C SER A 233 10.59 10.01 14.95
N ALA A 234 9.44 9.65 14.38
CA ALA A 234 8.17 10.31 14.67
C ALA A 234 7.00 9.37 14.33
N MET A 235 6.05 9.23 15.25
CA MET A 235 4.92 8.31 15.12
C MET A 235 3.72 8.99 14.46
N LEU A 236 3.38 8.54 13.26
CA LEU A 236 2.19 8.92 12.51
C LEU A 236 1.04 7.94 12.79
N ASN A 237 -0.12 8.50 13.14
CA ASN A 237 -1.42 7.87 13.04
C ASN A 237 -2.29 8.71 12.10
N LEU A 238 -2.97 8.06 11.16
CA LEU A 238 -3.80 8.73 10.17
C LEU A 238 -5.09 7.93 9.97
N ASP A 239 -6.22 8.62 10.08
CA ASP A 239 -7.52 8.11 9.68
C ASP A 239 -8.01 8.94 8.50
N SER A 240 -8.51 8.31 7.44
CA SER A 240 -9.09 9.03 6.30
C SER A 240 -10.35 8.36 5.81
N VAL A 241 -11.42 9.14 5.67
CA VAL A 241 -12.70 8.71 5.14
C VAL A 241 -12.84 9.26 3.72
N PHE A 242 -13.04 8.36 2.77
CA PHE A 242 -13.18 8.66 1.35
C PHE A 242 -14.65 8.50 0.97
N LYS A 243 -15.25 9.54 0.41
CA LYS A 243 -16.61 9.50 -0.13
C LYS A 243 -16.60 10.05 -1.54
N ALA A 244 -16.94 9.19 -2.51
CA ALA A 244 -17.15 9.62 -3.88
C ALA A 244 -18.60 9.43 -4.29
N LYS A 245 -19.12 10.44 -4.99
CA LYS A 245 -20.40 10.36 -5.68
C LYS A 245 -20.29 11.00 -7.05
N ASN A 246 -20.64 10.28 -8.11
CA ASN A 246 -20.54 10.74 -9.50
C ASN A 246 -19.15 11.35 -9.79
N ASN A 247 -18.08 10.64 -9.41
CA ASN A 247 -16.68 11.04 -9.55
C ASN A 247 -16.18 12.14 -8.60
N ALA A 248 -17.05 12.90 -7.95
CA ALA A 248 -16.61 13.90 -6.97
C ALA A 248 -16.15 13.19 -5.69
N LEU A 249 -14.83 13.16 -5.46
CA LEU A 249 -14.21 12.51 -4.32
C LEU A 249 -13.85 13.53 -3.25
N ASN A 250 -14.43 13.32 -2.08
CA ASN A 250 -14.13 14.01 -0.84
C ASN A 250 -13.33 13.08 0.09
N ILE A 251 -12.22 13.58 0.63
CA ILE A 251 -11.39 12.84 1.59
C ILE A 251 -11.29 13.69 2.85
N LEU A 252 -11.80 13.18 3.97
CA LEU A 252 -11.64 13.78 5.29
C LEU A 252 -10.52 13.05 6.02
N THR A 253 -9.46 13.76 6.38
CA THR A 253 -8.26 13.18 7.00
C THR A 253 -8.02 13.77 8.38
N ASP A 254 -7.92 12.88 9.36
CA ASP A 254 -7.36 13.13 10.69
C ASP A 254 -5.91 12.65 10.68
N PHE A 255 -4.97 13.60 10.79
CA PHE A 255 -3.53 13.36 10.76
C PHE A 255 -2.94 13.68 12.13
N ASN A 256 -2.24 12.71 12.73
CA ASN A 256 -1.63 12.86 14.05
C ASN A 256 -0.18 12.41 14.02
N LEU A 257 0.74 13.35 14.25
CA LEU A 257 2.17 13.08 14.41
C LEU A 257 2.56 13.31 15.86
N SER A 258 3.24 12.35 16.47
CA SER A 258 3.60 12.37 17.89
C SER A 258 5.00 11.81 18.10
N LYS A 259 5.54 11.95 19.33
CA LYS A 259 6.85 11.39 19.72
C LYS A 259 7.97 11.78 18.75
N ILE A 260 8.01 13.05 18.35
CA ILE A 260 9.01 13.55 17.41
C ILE A 260 10.37 13.62 18.12
N ILE A 261 11.34 12.88 17.59
CA ILE A 261 12.73 12.84 18.06
C ILE A 261 13.59 13.31 16.91
N TYR A 262 14.41 14.33 17.15
CA TYR A 262 15.39 14.82 16.19
C TYR A 262 16.75 14.14 16.41
N GLU A 263 17.54 13.97 15.35
CA GLU A 263 18.94 13.55 15.50
C GLU A 263 19.71 14.61 16.29
N LYS A 264 20.63 14.16 17.15
CA LYS A 264 21.57 15.06 17.82
C LYS A 264 22.52 15.61 16.77
N THR A 265 22.40 16.88 16.44
CA THR A 265 23.34 17.56 15.57
C THR A 265 24.56 17.95 16.41
N ASP A 266 25.60 17.12 16.40
CA ASP A 266 26.93 17.52 16.85
C ASP A 266 27.60 18.31 15.72
N GLU A 267 27.18 19.55 15.49
CA GLU A 267 28.02 20.55 14.83
C GLU A 267 27.33 21.92 14.84
N LEU A 268 28.15 22.91 15.15
CA LEU A 268 27.92 24.33 14.95
C LEU A 268 27.55 24.58 13.48
N GLU A 269 26.27 24.44 13.11
CA GLU A 269 25.78 25.12 11.93
C GLU A 269 26.00 26.60 12.17
N LYS A 270 26.97 27.16 11.42
CA LYS A 270 27.15 28.59 11.29
C LYS A 270 25.77 29.20 11.10
N LEU A 271 25.37 30.02 12.08
CA LEU A 271 24.25 30.95 11.98
C LEU A 271 24.59 32.00 10.92
N GLU A 272 24.73 31.58 9.67
CA GLU A 272 24.65 32.48 8.53
C GLU A 272 23.17 32.75 8.34
N GLU A 273 22.77 33.90 8.90
CA GLU A 273 21.44 34.49 8.98
C GLU A 273 20.65 34.20 10.28
N PRO A 274 20.12 35.24 10.95
CA PRO A 274 19.08 35.02 11.96
C PRO A 274 17.97 34.22 11.27
N PRO A 275 17.35 33.23 11.93
CA PRO A 275 16.30 32.45 11.28
C PRO A 275 15.19 33.43 10.91
N ALA A 276 15.18 33.88 9.65
CA ALA A 276 13.99 34.40 9.03
C ALA A 276 12.96 33.32 9.31
N LEU A 277 11.89 33.72 10.01
CA LEU A 277 10.85 32.83 10.52
C LEU A 277 10.13 32.25 9.30
N ASN A 278 10.77 31.27 8.66
CA ASN A 278 10.29 30.66 7.46
C ASN A 278 9.27 29.63 7.94
N LEU A 279 8.03 30.12 8.09
CA LEU A 279 6.85 29.41 8.58
C LEU A 279 6.66 28.05 7.89
N VAL A 280 7.17 27.92 6.66
CA VAL A 280 7.11 26.70 5.86
C VAL A 280 8.15 25.67 6.30
N SER A 281 9.36 26.08 6.70
CA SER A 281 10.46 25.15 7.03
C SER A 281 10.54 24.74 8.50
N ASN A 282 9.88 25.50 9.38
CA ASN A 282 9.72 25.19 10.81
C ASN A 282 8.27 24.80 11.15
N ALA A 283 7.53 24.32 10.15
CA ALA A 283 6.11 23.99 10.27
C ALA A 283 5.84 23.06 11.45
N LEU A 284 6.61 21.98 11.64
CA LEU A 284 6.43 21.11 12.81
C LEU A 284 6.66 21.86 14.14
N ASP A 285 7.76 22.59 14.27
CA ASP A 285 8.10 23.30 15.52
C ASP A 285 7.05 24.37 15.87
N LEU A 286 6.42 24.97 14.86
CA LEU A 286 5.34 25.95 15.03
C LEU A 286 3.99 25.29 15.31
N PHE A 287 3.64 24.21 14.62
CA PHE A 287 2.29 23.66 14.59
C PHE A 287 2.03 22.52 15.58
N THR A 288 3.05 22.08 16.31
CA THR A 288 2.87 21.15 17.43
C THR A 288 2.13 21.82 18.60
N ASP A 289 1.48 21.03 19.45
CA ASP A 289 0.97 21.48 20.74
C ASP A 289 2.09 21.60 21.79
N ALA A 290 1.73 21.91 23.02
CA ALA A 290 2.68 22.03 24.14
C ALA A 290 3.44 20.72 24.42
N ASP A 291 2.84 19.57 24.07
CA ASP A 291 3.43 18.24 24.24
C ASP A 291 4.27 17.80 23.02
N GLY A 292 4.39 18.67 22.00
CA GLY A 292 5.15 18.39 20.79
C GLY A 292 4.40 17.52 19.77
N ASN A 293 3.09 17.35 19.91
CA ASN A 293 2.27 16.59 18.97
C ASN A 293 1.61 17.49 17.92
N LEU A 294 1.54 17.04 16.68
CA LEU A 294 0.86 17.72 15.60
C LEU A 294 -0.41 16.97 15.25
N SER A 295 -1.56 17.58 15.56
CA SER A 295 -2.88 17.05 15.21
C SER A 295 -3.54 17.97 14.17
N LEU A 296 -3.86 17.44 13.00
CA LEU A 296 -4.41 18.20 11.86
C LEU A 296 -5.65 17.50 11.32
N GLN A 297 -6.69 18.30 11.08
CA GLN A 297 -7.86 17.85 10.33
C GLN A 297 -7.96 18.66 9.05
N PHE A 298 -7.98 17.98 7.91
CA PHE A 298 -8.13 18.63 6.62
C PHE A 298 -8.99 17.80 5.66
N GLN A 299 -9.53 18.51 4.68
CA GLN A 299 -10.36 17.95 3.64
C GLN A 299 -9.67 18.12 2.30
N ILE A 300 -9.72 17.07 1.48
CA ILE A 300 -9.27 17.08 0.09
C ILE A 300 -10.47 16.86 -0.81
N ASP A 301 -10.76 17.86 -1.63
CA ASP A 301 -11.71 17.73 -2.74
C ASP A 301 -10.95 17.47 -4.04
N THR A 302 -11.35 16.40 -4.73
CA THR A 302 -10.71 15.89 -5.94
C THR A 302 -11.67 15.03 -6.76
N GLN A 303 -11.19 14.43 -7.85
CA GLN A 303 -11.92 13.41 -8.61
C GLN A 303 -11.41 12.00 -8.27
N LEU A 304 -12.30 11.01 -8.35
CA LEU A 304 -11.97 9.61 -8.06
C LEU A 304 -11.07 8.99 -9.13
N ASP A 305 -11.38 9.24 -10.41
CA ASP A 305 -10.61 8.69 -11.54
C ASP A 305 -9.34 9.49 -11.87
N ASN A 306 -9.30 10.78 -11.53
CA ASN A 306 -8.17 11.66 -11.74
C ASN A 306 -7.87 12.50 -10.48
N PRO A 307 -7.27 11.90 -9.44
CA PRO A 307 -7.00 12.61 -8.21
C PRO A 307 -5.97 13.72 -8.40
N ALA A 308 -6.39 14.98 -8.25
CA ALA A 308 -5.53 16.16 -8.27
C ALA A 308 -4.83 16.34 -6.90
N LEU A 309 -3.85 15.46 -6.64
CA LEU A 309 -3.02 15.44 -5.44
C LEU A 309 -1.58 15.84 -5.79
N SER A 310 -1.30 17.15 -5.84
CA SER A 310 0.07 17.64 -5.99
C SER A 310 0.70 17.92 -4.62
N ARG A 311 2.04 17.80 -4.54
CA ARG A 311 2.81 18.14 -3.33
C ARG A 311 2.48 19.55 -2.81
N GLU A 312 2.39 20.52 -3.72
CA GLU A 312 2.05 21.90 -3.38
C GLU A 312 0.63 22.05 -2.81
N LYS A 313 -0.35 21.34 -3.38
CA LYS A 313 -1.74 21.38 -2.92
C LYS A 313 -1.87 20.75 -1.54
N ILE A 314 -1.23 19.60 -1.32
CA ILE A 314 -1.16 18.94 -0.02
C ILE A 314 -0.50 19.87 1.01
N LEU A 315 0.62 20.52 0.66
CA LEU A 315 1.29 21.48 1.54
C LEU A 315 0.37 22.63 1.94
N LYS A 316 -0.32 23.25 0.99
CA LYS A 316 -1.27 24.34 1.28
C LYS A 316 -2.40 23.89 2.22
N MET A 317 -2.91 22.67 2.05
CA MET A 317 -3.94 22.10 2.92
C MET A 317 -3.42 21.88 4.34
N ILE A 318 -2.23 21.29 4.48
CA ILE A 318 -1.56 21.08 5.77
C ILE A 318 -1.32 22.42 6.47
N LEU A 319 -0.73 23.40 5.79
CA LEU A 319 -0.45 24.72 6.35
C LEU A 319 -1.73 25.44 6.80
N LYS A 320 -2.82 25.35 6.02
CA LYS A 320 -4.12 25.93 6.38
C LYS A 320 -4.72 25.27 7.62
N ALA A 321 -4.66 23.94 7.69
CA ALA A 321 -5.14 23.20 8.86
C ALA A 321 -4.32 23.53 10.11
N ALA A 322 -3.01 23.66 9.93
CA ALA A 322 -2.09 23.97 11.01
C ALA A 322 -2.28 25.40 11.56
N ALA A 323 -2.47 26.38 10.68
CA ALA A 323 -2.82 27.75 11.07
C ALA A 323 -4.15 27.81 11.84
N LYS A 324 -5.15 27.03 11.43
CA LYS A 324 -6.44 26.92 12.14
C LYS A 324 -6.29 26.26 13.52
N ASN A 325 -5.33 25.36 13.68
CA ASN A 325 -5.03 24.77 14.98
C ASN A 325 -4.39 25.79 15.92
N LEU A 326 -3.43 26.59 15.42
CA LEU A 326 -2.82 27.69 16.19
C LEU A 326 -3.84 28.76 16.61
N SER A 327 -4.79 29.13 15.75
CA SER A 327 -5.80 30.12 16.09
C SER A 327 -6.77 29.67 17.20
N ARG A 328 -6.76 28.39 17.55
CA ARG A 328 -7.55 27.81 18.66
C ARG A 328 -6.77 27.75 19.97
N GLN A 329 -5.45 27.98 19.93
CA GLN A 329 -4.62 28.10 21.12
C GLN A 329 -4.78 29.49 21.73
N SER A 330 -4.69 29.58 23.06
CA SER A 330 -4.81 30.86 23.76
C SER A 330 -3.59 31.77 23.46
N PRO A 331 -3.75 33.11 23.48
CA PRO A 331 -2.64 34.05 23.30
C PRO A 331 -1.47 33.80 24.26
N GLU A 332 -1.76 33.38 25.49
CA GLU A 332 -0.77 33.03 26.51
C GLU A 332 0.10 31.84 26.08
N GLN A 333 -0.52 30.78 25.54
CA GLN A 333 0.19 29.60 25.02
C GLN A 333 1.08 29.93 23.82
N LEU A 334 0.64 30.86 22.95
CA LEU A 334 1.44 31.32 21.81
C LEU A 334 2.63 32.16 22.27
N VAL A 335 2.43 33.04 23.25
CA VAL A 335 3.49 33.87 23.85
C VAL A 335 4.51 32.99 24.57
N ASP A 336 4.07 32.01 25.37
CA ASP A 336 4.97 31.07 26.05
C ASP A 336 5.75 30.22 25.05
N LYS A 337 5.13 29.79 23.94
CA LYS A 337 5.81 29.02 22.90
C LYS A 337 6.86 29.85 22.17
N VAL A 338 6.54 31.09 21.81
CA VAL A 338 7.48 32.03 21.20
C VAL A 338 8.61 32.37 22.18
N ASN A 339 8.30 32.61 23.44
CA ASN A 339 9.28 32.87 24.49
C ASN A 339 10.20 31.67 24.73
N ASN A 340 9.66 30.44 24.82
CA ASN A 340 10.46 29.21 24.96
C ASN A 340 11.38 28.98 23.76
N ILE A 341 10.92 29.27 22.54
CA ILE A 341 11.76 29.25 21.34
C ILE A 341 12.89 30.28 21.48
N ILE A 342 12.57 31.52 21.86
CA ILE A 342 13.54 32.61 22.03
C ILE A 342 14.55 32.31 23.16
N GLU A 343 14.11 31.77 24.29
CA GLU A 343 14.97 31.39 25.41
C GLU A 343 15.92 30.26 25.02
N LYS A 344 15.42 29.24 24.33
CA LYS A 344 16.24 28.15 23.80
C LYS A 344 17.35 28.66 22.89
N TYR A 345 17.11 29.70 22.09
CA TYR A 345 18.15 30.35 21.27
C TYR A 345 19.09 31.28 22.07
N LYS A 346 18.60 31.94 23.13
CA LYS A 346 19.45 32.72 24.04
C LYS A 346 20.43 31.84 24.81
N ASP A 347 20.01 30.64 25.20
CA ASP A 347 20.86 29.71 25.93
C ASP A 347 21.94 29.08 25.04
N VAL A 348 21.67 28.83 23.75
CA VAL A 348 22.73 28.51 22.77
C VAL A 348 23.76 29.65 22.68
N GLY A 349 23.30 30.91 22.68
CA GLY A 349 24.19 32.08 22.70
C GLY A 349 25.07 32.16 23.96
N LYS A 350 24.56 31.75 25.12
CA LYS A 350 25.33 31.69 26.38
C LYS A 350 26.30 30.52 26.40
N GLU A 351 25.90 29.34 25.92
CA GLU A 351 26.78 28.17 25.81
C GLU A 351 27.97 28.44 24.89
N LEU A 352 27.75 29.08 23.73
CA LEU A 352 28.82 29.53 22.84
C LEU A 352 29.75 30.51 23.54
N LYS A 353 29.20 31.50 24.26
CA LYS A 353 29.99 32.49 25.00
C LYS A 353 30.86 31.85 26.10
N ASN A 354 30.38 30.77 26.71
CA ASN A 354 31.13 30.00 27.71
C ASN A 354 32.23 29.13 27.07
N ILE A 355 31.99 28.55 25.89
CA ILE A 355 33.01 27.81 25.13
C ILE A 355 34.14 28.73 24.66
N PHE A 356 33.83 29.95 24.22
CA PHE A 356 34.83 30.94 23.82
C PHE A 356 35.58 31.58 25.01
N LYS A 357 34.97 31.66 26.20
CA LYS A 357 35.66 32.09 27.43
C LYS A 357 36.64 31.04 27.97
N ASN A 358 36.38 29.75 27.76
CA ASN A 358 37.22 28.67 28.29
C ASN A 358 38.40 28.24 27.38
N LYS A 359 38.56 28.84 26.19
CA LYS A 359 39.73 28.63 25.30
C LYS A 359 40.81 29.73 25.41
N GLY A 360 40.71 30.61 26.40
CA GLY A 360 41.61 31.75 26.61
C GLY A 360 42.49 31.67 27.85
N ASN A 361 42.78 30.48 28.38
CA ASN A 361 43.79 30.27 29.42
C ASN A 361 44.83 29.24 28.97
#